data_AF-A0AAN6P4P7-F1
#
_entry.id   AF-A0AAN6P4P7-F1
#
_cell.length_a   1.000
_cell.length_b   1.000
_cell.length_c   1.000
_cell.angle_alpha   90.00
_cell.angle_beta   90.00
_cell.angle_gamma   90.00
#
_symmetry.space_group_name_H-M   'P 1'
#
loop_
_entity.id
_entity.type
_entity.pdbx_description
1 polymer ?
#
loop_
_entity_poly.entity_id
_entity_poly.type
_entity_poly.pdbx_seq_one_letter_code
_entity_poly.pdbx_strand_id
1 'polypeptide(L)'
;MPTTILGLPPSHLPLLLHLLIETPASLSFLLRPESQLPLLSRTTSSTSSKPSTKPSTKITSREATEARLILSNLGGLLLSVNLVVTYLLFFGLNGGKGIPQEVRAREEVVRGVTGWLSVYHLFPLWRAWRRMQMQMGMGLARGRREGAKEGGGEGKGKGKGDDGVDETGKTLGGPTVHFAVHALVGGLMGAVGLGVVG
;
A
#
# COMPACT_ATOMS: atom_id res chain seq x y z
N MET A 1 -18.51 9.81 -31.24
CA MET A 1 -18.99 9.98 -29.85
C MET A 1 -17.80 9.69 -28.94
N PRO A 2 -17.34 10.64 -28.13
CA PRO A 2 -16.27 10.35 -27.16
C PRO A 2 -16.78 9.26 -26.20
N THR A 3 -16.00 8.20 -26.05
CA THR A 3 -16.35 7.08 -25.17
C THR A 3 -16.22 7.53 -23.73
N THR A 4 -17.34 7.75 -23.05
CA THR A 4 -17.34 8.07 -21.62
C THR A 4 -17.54 6.79 -20.82
N ILE A 5 -16.81 6.66 -19.71
CA ILE A 5 -16.98 5.57 -18.74
C ILE A 5 -17.53 6.21 -17.47
N LEU A 6 -18.73 5.79 -17.05
CA LEU A 6 -19.46 6.38 -15.92
C LEU A 6 -19.70 7.90 -16.04
N GLY A 7 -19.79 8.41 -17.27
CA GLY A 7 -19.94 9.85 -17.55
C GLY A 7 -18.65 10.65 -17.44
N LEU A 8 -17.51 10.01 -17.16
CA LEU A 8 -16.20 10.65 -17.11
C LEU A 8 -15.38 10.36 -18.39
N PRO A 9 -14.53 11.31 -18.84
CA PRO A 9 -13.54 11.06 -19.88
C PRO A 9 -12.51 10.01 -19.43
N PRO A 10 -11.95 9.18 -20.35
CA PRO A 10 -10.96 8.17 -19.99
C PRO A 10 -9.73 8.69 -19.24
N SER A 11 -9.33 9.94 -19.49
CA SER A 11 -8.23 10.63 -18.80
C SER A 11 -8.46 10.81 -17.29
N HIS A 12 -9.70 10.69 -16.80
CA HIS A 12 -10.04 10.81 -15.39
C HIS A 12 -10.08 9.46 -14.65
N LEU A 13 -9.97 8.34 -15.38
CA LEU A 13 -9.98 7.00 -14.78
C LEU A 13 -8.84 6.77 -13.76
N PRO A 14 -7.58 7.19 -13.98
CA PRO A 14 -6.53 7.02 -12.98
C PRO A 14 -6.85 7.73 -11.66
N LEU A 15 -7.41 8.94 -11.74
CA LEU A 15 -7.83 9.71 -10.57
C LEU A 15 -9.01 9.05 -9.84
N LEU A 16 -9.97 8.50 -10.59
CA LEU A 16 -11.09 7.76 -10.01
C LEU A 16 -10.61 6.49 -9.30
N LEU A 17 -9.72 5.73 -9.93
CA LEU A 17 -9.12 4.53 -9.34
C LEU A 17 -8.31 4.86 -8.08
N HIS A 18 -7.48 5.90 -8.15
CA HIS A 18 -6.74 6.41 -6.99
C HIS A 18 -7.71 6.75 -5.84
N LEU A 19 -8.77 7.50 -6.12
CA LEU A 19 -9.77 7.87 -5.11
C LEU A 19 -10.44 6.64 -4.48
N LEU A 20 -10.85 5.66 -5.29
CA LEU A 20 -11.51 4.45 -4.80
C LEU A 20 -10.61 3.57 -3.94
N ILE A 21 -9.32 3.49 -4.27
CA ILE A 21 -8.36 2.64 -3.55
C ILE A 21 -7.86 3.35 -2.28
N GLU A 22 -7.53 4.63 -2.38
CA GLU A 22 -6.91 5.37 -1.29
C GLU A 22 -7.94 5.80 -0.24
N THR A 23 -9.21 6.09 -0.59
CA THR A 23 -10.21 6.57 0.39
C THR A 23 -10.46 5.59 1.54
N PRO A 24 -10.70 4.29 1.30
CA PRO A 24 -10.82 3.31 2.38
C PRO A 24 -9.53 3.18 3.20
N ALA A 25 -8.36 3.31 2.56
CA ALA A 25 -7.08 3.27 3.23
C ALA A 25 -6.88 4.48 4.17
N SER A 26 -7.15 5.71 3.69
CA SER A 26 -7.10 6.95 4.47
C SER A 26 -8.01 6.86 5.69
N LEU A 27 -9.25 6.39 5.51
CA LEU A 27 -10.21 6.20 6.59
C LEU A 27 -9.72 5.16 7.60
N SER A 28 -9.07 4.08 7.15
CA SER A 28 -8.47 3.08 8.05
C SER A 28 -7.36 3.67 8.91
N PHE A 29 -6.46 4.48 8.33
CA PHE A 29 -5.39 5.17 9.07
C PHE A 29 -5.94 6.21 10.05
N LEU A 30 -7.00 6.93 9.67
CA LEU A 30 -7.59 7.98 10.50
C LEU A 30 -8.42 7.41 11.65
N LEU A 31 -9.26 6.41 11.38
CA LEU A 31 -10.22 5.88 12.36
C LEU A 31 -9.66 4.72 13.20
N ARG A 32 -8.68 3.98 12.67
CA ARG A 32 -8.12 2.78 13.32
C ARG A 32 -6.59 2.70 13.16
N PRO A 33 -5.82 3.71 13.59
CA PRO A 33 -4.36 3.70 13.48
C PRO A 33 -3.72 2.48 14.18
N GLU A 34 -4.32 1.97 15.25
CA GLU A 34 -3.83 0.78 15.98
C GLU A 34 -3.77 -0.49 15.12
N SER A 35 -4.71 -0.64 14.19
CA SER A 35 -4.75 -1.82 13.30
C SER A 35 -3.51 -1.91 12.40
N GLN A 36 -2.80 -0.80 12.23
CA GLN A 36 -1.60 -0.67 11.43
C GLN A 36 -0.31 -0.92 12.22
N LEU A 37 -0.41 -1.12 13.55
CA LEU A 37 0.72 -1.35 14.46
C LEU A 37 0.56 -2.68 15.24
N PRO A 38 0.60 -3.86 14.58
CA PRO A 38 0.33 -5.15 15.23
C PRO A 38 1.24 -5.48 16.41
N LEU A 39 2.45 -4.89 16.45
CA LEU A 39 3.45 -5.13 17.48
C LEU A 39 3.12 -4.43 18.81
N LEU A 40 2.37 -3.32 18.79
CA LEU A 40 1.94 -2.63 20.01
C LEU A 40 0.80 -3.36 20.71
N SER A 41 -0.14 -3.93 19.93
CA SER A 41 -1.28 -4.68 20.46
C SER A 41 -0.88 -5.94 21.23
N ARG A 42 0.31 -6.50 20.98
CA ARG A 42 0.80 -7.73 21.61
C ARG A 42 1.48 -7.50 22.97
N THR A 43 1.80 -6.25 23.31
CA THR A 43 2.56 -5.93 24.53
C THR A 43 1.63 -5.71 25.73
N THR A 44 0.35 -5.38 25.51
CA THR A 44 -0.62 -5.12 26.58
C THR A 44 -1.34 -6.37 27.10
N SER A 45 -1.23 -7.51 26.42
CA SER A 45 -1.95 -8.75 26.77
C SER A 45 -1.12 -9.81 27.49
N SER A 46 0.18 -9.60 27.69
CA SER A 46 1.05 -10.57 28.37
C SER A 46 1.41 -10.14 29.79
N THR A 47 0.41 -10.00 30.66
CA THR A 47 0.56 -9.99 32.13
C THR A 47 0.33 -11.40 32.67
N SER A 48 1.14 -12.39 32.27
CA SER A 48 1.25 -13.65 33.01
C SER A 48 2.37 -14.56 32.47
N SER A 49 3.36 -14.79 33.32
CA SER A 49 4.22 -15.99 33.41
C SER A 49 5.40 -16.19 32.42
N LYS A 50 6.58 -16.33 33.05
CA LYS A 50 7.90 -16.83 32.62
C LYS A 50 8.88 -15.85 31.93
N PRO A 51 10.05 -15.58 32.56
CA PRO A 51 11.11 -14.78 31.96
C PRO A 51 11.89 -15.64 30.95
N SER A 52 11.75 -15.34 29.66
CA SER A 52 12.65 -15.85 28.61
C SER A 52 13.67 -14.78 28.25
N THR A 53 14.95 -15.13 28.27
CA THR A 53 16.16 -14.31 28.20
C THR A 53 16.49 -13.78 26.79
N LYS A 54 15.50 -13.33 26.02
CA LYS A 54 15.73 -12.58 24.78
C LYS A 54 15.44 -11.09 24.98
N PRO A 55 16.31 -10.18 24.52
CA PRO A 55 16.06 -8.74 24.60
C PRO A 55 14.93 -8.39 23.62
N SER A 56 13.69 -8.52 24.10
CA SER A 56 12.53 -7.92 23.45
C SER A 56 12.63 -6.42 23.71
N THR A 57 12.98 -5.64 22.68
CA THR A 57 12.90 -4.18 22.69
C THR A 57 11.48 -3.77 23.07
N LYS A 58 11.27 -3.44 24.35
CA LYS A 58 10.00 -2.90 24.84
C LYS A 58 9.83 -1.52 24.20
N ILE A 59 8.86 -1.41 23.30
CA ILE A 59 8.43 -0.11 22.77
C ILE A 59 7.87 0.69 23.95
N THR A 60 8.34 1.91 24.11
CA THR A 60 7.89 2.82 25.16
C THR A 60 6.47 3.33 24.84
N SER A 61 5.72 3.70 25.88
CA SER A 61 4.39 4.33 25.70
C SER A 61 4.47 5.61 24.87
N ARG A 62 5.59 6.33 24.96
CA ARG A 62 5.86 7.53 24.17
C ARG A 62 5.98 7.21 22.68
N GLU A 63 6.79 6.23 22.31
CA GLU A 63 6.96 5.80 20.91
C GLU A 63 5.63 5.31 20.31
N ALA A 64 4.80 4.62 21.12
CA ALA A 64 3.46 4.21 20.70
C ALA A 64 2.57 5.42 20.38
N THR A 65 2.57 6.45 21.23
CA THR A 65 1.81 7.70 20.99
C THR A 65 2.32 8.45 19.76
N GLU A 66 3.64 8.57 19.60
CA GLU A 66 4.25 9.23 18.43
C GLU A 66 3.87 8.50 17.13
N ALA A 67 3.92 7.17 17.11
CA ALA A 67 3.49 6.37 15.97
C ALA A 67 2.00 6.60 15.61
N ARG A 68 1.11 6.69 16.60
CA ARG A 68 -0.32 6.98 16.38
C ARG A 68 -0.53 8.35 15.75
N LEU A 69 0.17 9.36 16.22
CA LEU A 69 0.10 10.72 15.67
C LEU A 69 0.59 10.78 14.22
N ILE A 70 1.71 10.11 13.92
CA ILE A 70 2.25 10.02 12.56
C ILE A 70 1.23 9.34 11.63
N LEU A 71 0.62 8.23 12.06
CA LEU A 71 -0.38 7.51 11.27
C LEU A 71 -1.65 8.33 11.03
N SER A 72 -2.13 9.04 12.05
CA SER A 72 -3.30 9.92 11.93
C SER A 72 -3.01 11.09 10.97
N ASN A 73 -1.85 11.73 11.10
CA ASN A 73 -1.42 12.81 10.18
C ASN A 73 -1.29 12.29 8.74
N LEU A 74 -0.78 11.07 8.55
CA LEU A 74 -0.69 10.45 7.24
C LEU A 74 -2.09 10.16 6.67
N GLY A 75 -3.02 9.64 7.48
CA GLY A 75 -4.41 9.43 7.09
C GLY A 75 -5.13 10.73 6.71
N GLY A 76 -4.92 11.80 7.47
CA GLY A 76 -5.43 13.13 7.17
C GLY A 76 -4.85 13.72 5.87
N LEU A 77 -3.55 13.55 5.63
CA LEU A 77 -2.91 13.95 4.38
C LEU A 77 -3.50 13.20 3.18
N LEU A 78 -3.61 11.87 3.26
CA LEU A 78 -4.21 11.05 2.21
C LEU A 78 -5.67 11.45 1.95
N LEU A 79 -6.45 11.74 2.99
CA LEU A 79 -7.82 12.24 2.85
C LEU A 79 -7.86 13.60 2.16
N SER A 80 -6.94 14.52 2.49
CA SER A 80 -6.87 15.83 1.84
C SER A 80 -6.58 15.71 0.34
N VAL A 81 -5.68 14.80 -0.05
CA VAL A 81 -5.40 14.49 -1.46
C VAL A 81 -6.65 13.93 -2.14
N ASN A 82 -7.37 13.01 -1.49
CA ASN A 82 -8.62 12.46 -2.02
C ASN A 82 -9.71 13.53 -2.18
N LEU A 83 -9.80 14.51 -1.28
CA LEU A 83 -10.72 15.64 -1.41
C LEU A 83 -10.34 16.55 -2.59
N VAL A 84 -9.05 16.82 -2.81
CA VAL A 84 -8.58 17.56 -3.99
C VAL A 84 -8.93 16.80 -5.26
N VAL A 85 -8.70 15.48 -5.30
CA VAL A 85 -9.07 14.64 -6.46
C VAL A 85 -10.58 14.63 -6.66
N THR A 86 -11.37 14.53 -5.59
CA THR A 86 -12.85 14.60 -5.66
C THR A 86 -13.31 15.95 -6.19
N TYR A 87 -12.74 17.05 -5.69
CA TYR A 87 -13.00 18.39 -6.21
C TYR A 87 -12.67 18.47 -7.69
N LEU A 88 -11.48 18.01 -8.08
CA LEU A 88 -11.02 17.96 -9.46
C LEU A 88 -11.75 16.95 -10.33
N LEU A 89 -12.59 16.05 -9.81
CA LEU A 89 -13.38 15.12 -10.63
C LEU A 89 -14.82 15.59 -10.78
N PHE A 90 -15.41 16.11 -9.71
CA PHE A 90 -16.86 16.33 -9.63
C PHE A 90 -17.27 17.80 -9.57
N PHE A 91 -16.45 18.66 -8.97
CA PHE A 91 -16.84 20.05 -8.66
C PHE A 91 -16.14 21.09 -9.53
N GLY A 92 -14.83 20.97 -9.75
CA GLY A 92 -14.09 21.87 -10.65
C GLY A 92 -14.43 21.66 -12.14
N LEU A 93 -15.26 20.66 -12.47
CA LEU A 93 -15.31 20.03 -13.78
C LEU A 93 -16.70 19.90 -14.43
N ASN A 94 -17.80 20.01 -13.67
CA ASN A 94 -19.18 19.86 -14.17
C ASN A 94 -19.91 21.21 -14.42
N GLY A 95 -19.21 22.33 -14.27
CA GLY A 95 -19.83 23.65 -14.12
C GLY A 95 -20.22 24.41 -15.38
N GLY A 96 -19.91 23.97 -16.61
CA GLY A 96 -20.34 24.77 -17.75
C GLY A 96 -20.04 24.24 -19.13
N LYS A 97 -20.89 24.64 -20.08
CA LYS A 97 -20.61 24.72 -21.51
C LYS A 97 -19.51 25.78 -21.74
N GLY A 98 -18.33 25.54 -21.16
CA GLY A 98 -17.22 26.47 -21.17
C GLY A 98 -16.61 26.60 -22.57
N ILE A 99 -15.97 27.73 -22.80
CA ILE A 99 -15.24 28.03 -24.04
C ILE A 99 -14.15 26.96 -24.22
N PRO A 100 -13.85 26.48 -25.45
CA PRO A 100 -12.85 25.44 -25.70
C PRO A 100 -11.48 25.67 -25.04
N GLN A 101 -11.10 26.93 -24.82
CA GLN A 101 -9.86 27.33 -24.15
C GLN A 101 -9.83 26.96 -22.67
N GLU A 102 -10.94 27.10 -21.94
CA GLU A 102 -11.03 26.71 -20.53
C GLU A 102 -10.97 25.19 -20.36
N VAL A 103 -11.58 24.45 -21.29
CA VAL A 103 -11.53 22.98 -21.30
C VAL A 103 -10.08 22.48 -21.45
N ARG A 104 -9.28 23.10 -22.32
CA ARG A 104 -7.87 22.75 -22.50
C ARG A 104 -7.04 23.05 -21.24
N ALA A 105 -7.15 24.26 -20.69
CA ALA A 105 -6.39 24.63 -19.48
C ALA A 105 -6.71 23.71 -18.30
N ARG A 106 -7.96 23.30 -18.18
CA ARG A 106 -8.44 22.32 -17.18
C ARG A 106 -7.81 20.94 -17.38
N GLU A 107 -7.76 20.43 -18.61
CA GLU A 107 -7.11 19.15 -18.91
C GLU A 107 -5.61 19.18 -18.59
N GLU A 108 -4.94 20.31 -18.83
CA GLU A 108 -3.53 20.50 -18.46
C GLU A 108 -3.32 20.46 -16.93
N VAL A 109 -4.20 21.10 -16.16
CA VAL A 109 -4.15 21.03 -14.69
C VAL A 109 -4.40 19.61 -14.20
N VAL A 110 -5.43 18.93 -14.72
CA VAL A 110 -5.73 17.53 -14.36
C VAL A 110 -4.55 16.63 -14.69
N ARG A 111 -3.93 16.78 -15.87
CA ARG A 111 -2.73 16.02 -16.26
C ARG A 111 -1.54 16.34 -15.35
N GLY A 112 -1.30 17.61 -15.04
CA GLY A 112 -0.24 18.03 -14.13
C GLY A 112 -0.40 17.40 -12.74
N VAL A 113 -1.60 17.49 -12.15
CA VAL A 113 -1.91 16.89 -10.83
C VAL A 113 -1.79 15.37 -10.89
N THR A 114 -2.32 14.73 -11.93
CA THR A 114 -2.23 13.27 -12.11
C THR A 114 -0.76 12.82 -12.24
N GLY A 115 0.05 13.59 -12.99
CA GLY A 115 1.49 13.36 -13.11
C GLY A 115 2.20 13.47 -11.76
N TRP A 116 1.93 14.51 -10.98
CA TRP A 116 2.51 14.65 -9.63
C TRP A 116 2.09 13.53 -8.67
N LEU A 117 0.82 13.09 -8.73
CA LEU A 117 0.34 11.95 -7.96
C LEU A 117 1.03 10.63 -8.35
N SER A 118 1.44 10.47 -9.60
CA SER A 118 2.20 9.28 -10.02
C SER A 118 3.56 9.19 -9.29
N VAL A 119 4.23 10.34 -9.05
CA VAL A 119 5.50 10.40 -8.31
C VAL A 119 5.31 9.96 -6.86
N TYR A 120 4.17 10.31 -6.24
CA TYR A 120 3.84 9.87 -4.89
C TYR A 120 3.82 8.34 -4.76
N HIS A 121 3.38 7.62 -5.80
CA HIS A 121 3.33 6.16 -5.80
C HIS A 121 4.69 5.47 -5.92
N LEU A 122 5.77 6.19 -6.27
CA LEU A 122 7.12 5.62 -6.30
C LEU A 122 7.59 5.19 -4.92
N PHE A 123 7.20 5.91 -3.86
CA PHE A 123 7.62 5.59 -2.51
C PHE A 123 6.98 4.29 -1.98
N PRO A 124 5.64 4.08 -2.04
CA PRO A 124 5.01 2.80 -1.76
C PRO A 124 5.59 1.64 -2.60
N LEU A 125 5.84 1.90 -3.89
CA LEU A 125 6.43 0.91 -4.80
C LEU A 125 7.83 0.48 -4.35
N TRP A 126 8.69 1.44 -4.04
CA TRP A 126 10.03 1.20 -3.51
C TRP A 126 10.00 0.47 -2.16
N ARG A 127 9.08 0.86 -1.26
CA ARG A 127 8.90 0.20 0.04
C ARG A 127 8.43 -1.25 -0.12
N ALA A 128 7.53 -1.53 -1.05
CA ALA A 128 7.07 -2.90 -1.34
C ALA A 128 8.21 -3.74 -1.96
N TRP A 129 8.95 -3.17 -2.91
CA TRP A 129 10.13 -3.79 -3.51
C TRP A 129 11.19 -4.17 -2.48
N ARG A 130 11.52 -3.27 -1.55
CA ARG A 130 12.47 -3.54 -0.46
C ARG A 130 12.04 -4.72 0.40
N ARG A 131 10.74 -4.88 0.67
CA ARG A 131 10.21 -6.03 1.43
C ARG A 131 10.34 -7.34 0.66
N MET A 132 10.06 -7.34 -0.64
CA MET A 132 10.24 -8.52 -1.50
C MET A 132 11.71 -8.97 -1.54
N GLN A 133 12.64 -8.01 -1.67
CA GLN A 133 14.09 -8.29 -1.66
C GLN A 133 14.55 -8.99 -0.36
N MET A 134 14.04 -8.55 0.80
CA MET A 134 14.38 -9.17 2.09
C MET A 134 13.83 -10.61 2.21
N GLN A 135 12.64 -10.87 1.67
CA GLN A 135 12.05 -12.22 1.67
C GLN A 135 12.83 -13.19 0.78
N MET A 136 13.26 -12.74 -0.41
CA MET A 136 14.09 -13.56 -1.31
C MET A 136 15.45 -13.90 -0.67
N GLY A 137 16.09 -12.95 0.02
CA GLY A 137 17.36 -13.19 0.71
C GLY A 137 17.26 -14.22 1.85
N MET A 138 16.16 -14.21 2.62
CA MET A 138 15.92 -15.20 3.66
C MET A 138 15.56 -16.59 3.12
N GLY A 139 14.81 -16.66 2.01
CA GLY A 139 14.48 -17.92 1.34
C GLY A 139 15.73 -18.66 0.86
N LEU A 140 16.68 -17.94 0.27
CA LEU A 140 17.99 -18.46 -0.12
C LEU A 140 18.83 -18.94 1.08
N ALA A 141 18.83 -18.18 2.18
CA ALA A 141 19.55 -18.56 3.40
C ALA A 141 18.95 -19.81 4.08
N ARG A 142 17.62 -19.99 4.02
CA ARG A 142 16.92 -21.16 4.56
C ARG A 142 17.19 -22.40 3.70
N GLY A 143 17.09 -22.30 2.38
CA GLY A 143 17.40 -23.40 1.46
C GLY A 143 18.85 -23.91 1.60
N ARG A 144 19.81 -23.02 1.86
CA ARG A 144 21.21 -23.39 2.10
C ARG A 144 21.41 -24.17 3.41
N ARG A 145 20.58 -23.95 4.43
CA ARG A 145 20.64 -24.68 5.72
C ARG A 145 19.97 -26.05 5.65
N GLU A 146 18.92 -26.19 4.83
CA GLU A 146 18.22 -27.45 4.63
C GLU A 146 19.05 -28.40 3.76
N GLY A 147 19.71 -27.91 2.70
CA GLY A 147 20.62 -28.73 1.88
C GLY A 147 21.93 -29.16 2.56
N ALA A 148 22.30 -28.56 3.69
CA ALA A 148 23.48 -28.97 4.48
C ALA A 148 23.18 -30.09 5.51
N LYS A 149 21.91 -30.46 5.71
CA LYS A 149 21.50 -31.47 6.69
C LYS A 149 21.20 -32.86 6.09
N GLU A 150 21.26 -33.04 4.78
CA GLU A 150 21.07 -34.36 4.12
C GLU A 150 22.33 -35.25 4.15
N GLY A 151 23.39 -34.85 4.84
CA GLY A 151 24.67 -35.58 4.87
C GLY A 151 24.92 -36.51 6.07
N GLY A 152 23.91 -36.91 6.85
CA GLY A 152 24.18 -37.86 7.93
C GLY A 152 22.97 -38.27 8.78
N GLY A 153 22.58 -39.54 8.67
CA GLY A 153 21.82 -40.24 9.72
C GLY A 153 20.63 -41.05 9.20
N GLU A 154 20.82 -42.36 9.05
CA GLU A 154 19.74 -43.34 9.08
C GLU A 154 18.98 -43.20 10.42
N GLY A 155 17.82 -42.55 10.37
CA GLY A 155 16.93 -42.40 11.50
C GLY A 155 15.50 -42.71 11.07
N LYS A 156 15.12 -43.98 11.20
CA LYS A 156 13.78 -44.50 10.91
C LYS A 156 12.78 -43.97 11.97
N GLY A 157 12.31 -42.75 11.80
CA GLY A 157 11.32 -42.10 12.65
C GLY A 157 10.06 -41.75 11.86
N LYS A 158 9.02 -42.56 12.00
CA LYS A 158 7.69 -42.35 11.41
C LYS A 158 6.96 -41.24 12.16
N GLY A 159 7.37 -39.99 11.94
CA GLY A 159 6.71 -38.78 12.44
C GLY A 159 5.75 -38.25 11.38
N LYS A 160 4.45 -38.35 11.66
CA LYS A 160 3.36 -37.78 10.87
C LYS A 160 3.55 -36.26 10.82
N GLY A 161 4.04 -35.75 9.69
CA GLY A 161 4.21 -34.33 9.42
C GLY A 161 2.84 -33.68 9.28
N ASP A 162 2.53 -32.80 10.23
CA ASP A 162 1.49 -31.81 10.06
C ASP A 162 2.11 -30.73 9.17
N ASP A 163 1.79 -30.80 7.89
CA ASP A 163 2.26 -29.86 6.86
C ASP A 163 1.60 -28.51 7.14
N GLY A 164 2.18 -27.77 8.09
CA GLY A 164 1.94 -26.35 8.31
C GLY A 164 2.43 -25.58 7.10
N VAL A 165 1.70 -25.70 5.99
CA VAL A 165 1.79 -24.82 4.83
C VAL A 165 1.56 -23.42 5.35
N ASP A 166 2.63 -22.63 5.39
CA ASP A 166 2.64 -21.22 5.73
C ASP A 166 1.58 -20.49 4.87
N GLU A 167 0.35 -20.38 5.38
CA GLU A 167 -0.77 -19.66 4.74
C GLU A 167 -0.55 -18.14 4.67
N THR A 168 0.62 -17.65 5.06
CA THR A 168 1.04 -16.26 4.86
C THR A 168 1.19 -15.90 3.37
N GLY A 169 1.20 -16.89 2.46
CA GLY A 169 1.30 -16.68 1.01
C GLY A 169 0.00 -16.30 0.27
N LYS A 170 -1.19 -16.39 0.89
CA LYS A 170 -2.48 -16.20 0.18
C LYS A 170 -3.34 -15.06 0.70
N THR A 171 -2.81 -14.18 1.55
CA THR A 171 -3.55 -12.98 1.94
C THR A 171 -3.51 -11.96 0.80
N LEU A 172 -4.69 -11.48 0.39
CA LEU A 172 -4.94 -10.48 -0.67
C LEU A 172 -4.28 -9.09 -0.40
N GLY A 173 -3.37 -8.99 0.56
CA GLY A 173 -2.66 -7.77 0.97
C GLY A 173 -1.16 -7.92 1.12
N GLY A 174 -0.55 -8.99 0.58
CA GLY A 174 0.90 -9.20 0.63
C GLY A 174 1.71 -8.10 -0.10
N PRO A 175 3.02 -7.97 0.17
CA PRO A 175 3.89 -6.98 -0.47
C PRO A 175 3.83 -6.99 -2.00
N THR A 176 3.65 -8.17 -2.60
CA THR A 176 3.49 -8.35 -4.05
C THR A 176 2.23 -7.71 -4.59
N VAL A 177 1.08 -7.90 -3.93
CA VAL A 177 -0.19 -7.27 -4.33
C VAL A 177 -0.09 -5.75 -4.19
N HIS A 178 0.46 -5.29 -3.07
CA HIS A 178 0.68 -3.85 -2.83
C HIS A 178 1.60 -3.24 -3.90
N PHE A 179 2.68 -3.93 -4.29
CA PHE A 179 3.56 -3.50 -5.38
C PHE A 179 2.79 -3.42 -6.71
N ALA A 180 2.04 -4.47 -7.08
CA ALA A 180 1.30 -4.53 -8.33
C ALA A 180 0.24 -3.42 -8.44
N VAL A 181 -0.51 -3.17 -7.36
CA VAL A 181 -1.53 -2.11 -7.32
C VAL A 181 -0.89 -0.74 -7.53
N HIS A 182 0.17 -0.40 -6.80
CA HIS A 182 0.82 0.91 -6.97
C HIS A 182 1.58 1.05 -8.29
N ALA A 183 2.15 -0.04 -8.83
CA ALA A 183 2.77 -0.02 -10.16
C ALA A 183 1.72 0.28 -11.24
N LEU A 184 0.55 -0.37 -11.16
CA LEU A 184 -0.53 -0.19 -12.11
C LEU A 184 -1.15 1.19 -12.00
N VAL A 185 -1.56 1.62 -10.80
CA VAL A 185 -2.19 2.94 -10.58
C VAL A 185 -1.21 4.07 -10.88
N GLY A 186 0.01 3.98 -10.35
CA GLY A 186 1.07 4.98 -10.60
C GLY A 186 1.47 5.04 -12.08
N GLY A 187 1.58 3.89 -12.75
CA GLY A 187 1.85 3.82 -14.18
C GLY A 187 0.74 4.45 -15.03
N LEU A 188 -0.53 4.15 -14.71
CA LEU A 188 -1.69 4.73 -15.40
C LEU A 188 -1.73 6.25 -15.23
N MET A 189 -1.51 6.73 -14.00
CA MET A 189 -1.44 8.15 -13.67
C MET A 189 -0.28 8.85 -14.42
N GLY A 190 0.91 8.23 -14.45
CA GLY A 190 2.06 8.77 -15.16
C GLY A 190 1.83 8.87 -16.67
N ALA A 191 1.24 7.83 -17.28
CA ALA A 191 0.92 7.82 -18.70
C ALA A 191 -0.08 8.93 -19.09
N VAL A 192 -1.10 9.17 -18.27
CA VAL A 192 -2.05 10.28 -18.46
C VAL A 192 -1.39 11.63 -18.21
N GLY A 193 -0.59 11.77 -17.15
CA GLY A 193 0.11 13.02 -16.84
C GLY A 193 1.05 13.46 -17.97
N LEU A 194 1.80 12.51 -18.56
CA LEU A 194 2.67 12.75 -19.70
C LEU A 194 1.91 12.93 -21.03
N GLY A 195 0.62 12.61 -21.09
CA GLY A 195 -0.20 12.67 -22.31
C GLY A 195 0.05 11.55 -23.30
N VAL A 196 0.60 10.43 -22.83
CA VAL A 196 0.74 9.21 -23.62
C VAL A 196 -0.63 8.55 -23.82
N VAL A 197 -1.55 8.77 -22.87
CA VAL A 197 -2.93 8.30 -22.89
C VAL A 197 -3.85 9.50 -22.64
N GLY A 198 -4.62 9.92 -23.65
CA GLY A 198 -5.51 11.09 -23.60
C GLY A 198 -6.55 11.03 -24.71
#